data_AF-A0A9J6GB61-F1
#
_entry.id   AF-A0A9J6GB61-F1
#
_cell.length_a   1.000
_cell.length_b   1.000
_cell.length_c   1.000
_cell.angle_alpha   90.00
_cell.angle_beta   90.00
_cell.angle_gamma   90.00
#
_symmetry.space_group_name_H-M   'P 1'
#
loop_
_entity.id
_entity.type
_entity.pdbx_description
1 polymer ?
#
loop_
_entity_poly.entity_id
_entity_poly.type
_entity_poly.pdbx_seq_one_letter_code
_entity_poly.pdbx_strand_id
1 'polypeptide(L)'
;MLETLRSTKTSLRRSTVPLLARNKVLMKELKQSKEKMKSLQNEDLQHRLQKQDIQSAQLLLISEYVTAAECTAHRNRRCTYDWLLLCLLHICTSSTWSFLRNDEILPLPSITTMRKYIRMRGLPCGLDKLFLTVLVTKTATKSPLEQREMLLLDEVQSMQELAVHSKSKMNSGLVDYAHDD
;
A
#
# COMPACT_ATOMS: atom_id res chain seq x y z
N MET A 1 33.67 -24.21 41.50
CA MET A 1 33.78 -23.77 40.09
C MET A 1 33.37 -24.86 39.08
N LEU A 2 33.82 -26.11 39.24
CA LEU A 2 33.38 -27.23 38.37
C LEU A 2 31.90 -27.65 38.59
N GLU A 3 31.41 -27.62 39.83
CA GLU A 3 30.02 -27.99 40.14
C GLU A 3 29.00 -26.95 39.65
N THR A 4 29.34 -25.67 39.74
CA THR A 4 28.53 -24.57 39.19
C THR A 4 28.42 -24.65 37.66
N LEU A 5 29.49 -25.07 36.98
CA LEU A 5 29.49 -25.36 35.54
C LEU A 5 28.62 -26.59 35.18
N ARG A 6 28.62 -27.64 36.01
CA ARG A 6 27.75 -28.81 35.81
C ARG A 6 26.27 -28.48 36.01
N SER A 7 25.96 -27.69 37.05
CA SER A 7 24.62 -27.19 37.36
C SER A 7 24.05 -26.29 36.26
N THR A 8 24.84 -25.33 35.78
CA THR A 8 24.43 -24.46 34.66
C THR A 8 24.21 -25.25 33.37
N LYS A 9 25.08 -26.21 33.05
CA LYS A 9 24.92 -27.09 31.87
C LYS A 9 23.65 -27.93 31.93
N THR A 10 23.28 -28.48 33.09
CA THR A 10 22.05 -29.27 33.23
C THR A 10 20.80 -28.39 33.18
N SER A 11 20.84 -27.20 33.77
CA SER A 11 19.77 -26.19 33.67
C SER A 11 19.53 -25.75 32.21
N LEU A 12 20.60 -25.43 31.48
CA LEU A 12 20.55 -25.10 30.05
C LEU A 12 19.97 -26.26 29.22
N ARG A 13 20.36 -27.50 29.49
CA ARG A 13 19.77 -28.68 28.84
C ARG A 13 18.27 -28.82 29.12
N ARG A 14 17.84 -28.60 30.36
CA ARG A 14 16.42 -28.68 30.73
C ARG A 14 15.57 -27.61 30.04
N SER A 15 16.12 -26.43 29.78
CA SER A 15 15.43 -25.37 29.04
C SER A 15 15.46 -25.59 27.51
N THR A 16 16.57 -26.08 26.96
CA THR A 16 16.74 -26.25 25.51
C THR A 16 15.97 -27.42 24.91
N VAL A 17 15.87 -28.55 25.63
CA VAL A 17 15.13 -29.73 25.16
C VAL A 17 13.64 -29.44 24.84
N PRO A 18 12.85 -28.81 25.72
CA PRO A 18 11.46 -28.48 25.41
C PRO A 18 11.33 -27.43 24.30
N LEU A 19 12.26 -26.47 24.21
CA LEU A 19 12.29 -25.49 23.12
C LEU A 19 12.52 -26.17 21.76
N LEU A 20 13.45 -27.14 21.69
CA LEU A 20 13.69 -27.92 20.48
C LEU A 20 12.48 -28.80 20.11
N ALA A 21 11.82 -29.39 21.09
CA ALA A 21 10.59 -30.15 20.86
C ALA A 21 9.47 -29.26 20.32
N ARG A 22 9.27 -28.06 20.91
CA ARG A 22 8.30 -27.07 20.43
C ARG A 22 8.63 -26.59 19.02
N ASN A 23 9.90 -26.33 18.74
CA ASN A 23 10.35 -25.94 17.40
C ASN A 23 10.02 -27.02 16.35
N LYS A 24 10.24 -28.31 16.67
CA LYS A 24 9.83 -29.42 15.79
C LYS A 24 8.32 -29.45 15.52
N VAL A 25 7.50 -29.21 16.54
CA VAL A 25 6.04 -29.12 16.39
C VAL A 25 5.66 -27.95 15.47
N LEU A 26 6.21 -26.76 15.73
CA LEU A 26 5.96 -25.56 14.92
C LEU A 26 6.41 -25.76 13.47
N MET A 27 7.56 -26.41 13.21
CA MET A 27 7.99 -26.73 11.85
C MET A 27 7.03 -27.69 11.15
N LYS A 28 6.43 -28.64 11.88
CA LYS A 28 5.42 -29.56 11.33
C LYS A 28 4.12 -28.84 11.01
N GLU A 29 3.64 -27.98 11.92
CA GLU A 29 2.44 -27.15 11.71
C GLU A 29 2.64 -26.19 10.52
N LEU A 30 3.81 -25.56 10.41
CA LEU A 30 4.19 -24.72 9.29
C LEU A 30 4.13 -25.49 7.97
N LYS A 31 4.67 -26.71 7.93
CA LYS A 31 4.66 -27.56 6.73
C LYS A 31 3.24 -27.91 6.32
N GLN A 32 2.40 -28.34 7.27
CA GLN A 32 0.99 -28.66 7.01
C GLN A 32 0.22 -27.44 6.51
N SER A 33 0.46 -26.26 7.09
CA SER A 33 -0.17 -25.01 6.64
C SER A 33 0.24 -24.65 5.21
N LYS A 34 1.54 -24.77 4.87
CA LYS A 34 2.04 -24.54 3.50
C LYS A 34 1.44 -25.51 2.49
N GLU A 35 1.25 -26.78 2.85
CA GLU A 35 0.62 -27.78 1.97
C GLU A 35 -0.86 -27.46 1.72
N LYS A 36 -1.62 -27.10 2.77
CA LYS A 36 -3.00 -26.62 2.64
C LYS A 36 -3.10 -25.37 1.76
N MET A 37 -2.15 -24.46 1.89
CA MET A 37 -2.10 -23.23 1.10
C MET A 37 -1.80 -23.51 -0.38
N LYS A 38 -0.93 -24.47 -0.69
CA LYS A 38 -0.67 -24.91 -2.08
C LYS A 38 -1.86 -25.59 -2.74
N SER A 39 -2.70 -26.28 -1.96
CA SER A 39 -3.91 -26.93 -2.49
C SER A 39 -5.05 -25.97 -2.79
N LEU A 40 -5.01 -24.74 -2.25
CA LEU A 40 -5.98 -23.69 -2.58
C LEU A 40 -5.55 -23.02 -3.89
N GLN A 41 -6.30 -23.23 -4.96
CA GLN A 41 -6.08 -22.50 -6.21
C GLN A 41 -6.67 -21.08 -6.13
N ASN A 42 -6.12 -20.16 -6.93
CA ASN A 42 -6.51 -18.75 -6.93
C ASN A 42 -7.99 -18.56 -7.34
N GLU A 43 -8.49 -19.44 -8.21
CA GLU A 43 -9.90 -19.48 -8.67
C GLU A 43 -10.88 -19.87 -7.54
N ASP A 44 -10.52 -20.84 -6.70
CA ASP A 44 -11.32 -21.24 -5.53
C ASP A 44 -11.39 -20.11 -4.49
N LEU A 45 -10.30 -19.36 -4.33
CA LEU A 45 -10.26 -18.19 -3.45
C LEU A 45 -11.14 -17.06 -3.97
N GLN A 46 -11.05 -16.74 -5.27
CA GLN A 46 -11.91 -15.72 -5.87
C GLN A 46 -13.39 -16.07 -5.74
N HIS A 47 -13.77 -17.33 -6.02
CA HIS A 47 -15.15 -17.78 -5.87
C HIS A 47 -15.63 -17.75 -4.40
N ARG A 48 -14.77 -18.13 -3.44
CA ARG A 48 -15.07 -18.04 -2.00
C ARG A 48 -15.22 -16.60 -1.52
N LEU A 49 -14.39 -15.70 -2.03
CA LEU A 49 -14.40 -14.28 -1.68
C LEU A 49 -15.60 -13.55 -2.29
N GLN A 50 -15.97 -13.86 -3.53
CA GLN A 50 -17.17 -13.31 -4.19
C GLN A 50 -18.48 -13.75 -3.51
N LYS A 51 -18.48 -14.93 -2.86
CA LYS A 51 -19.63 -15.41 -2.09
C LYS A 51 -19.83 -14.64 -0.77
N GLN A 52 -18.83 -13.88 -0.33
CA GLN A 52 -18.94 -13.03 0.86
C GLN A 52 -19.25 -11.59 0.43
N ASP A 53 -20.07 -10.90 1.20
CA ASP A 53 -20.44 -9.50 0.99
C ASP A 53 -19.28 -8.56 1.41
N ILE A 54 -18.15 -8.69 0.73
CA ILE A 54 -16.90 -7.96 1.01
C ILE A 54 -16.81 -6.78 0.04
N GLN A 55 -16.38 -5.62 0.56
CA GLN A 55 -16.17 -4.43 -0.26
C GLN A 55 -15.08 -4.65 -1.32
N SER A 56 -15.28 -4.10 -2.52
CA SER A 56 -14.36 -4.26 -3.66
C SER A 56 -12.90 -3.90 -3.37
N ALA A 57 -12.65 -2.86 -2.57
CA ALA A 57 -11.30 -2.46 -2.17
C ALA A 57 -10.60 -3.54 -1.31
N GLN A 58 -11.33 -4.22 -0.44
CA GLN A 58 -10.81 -5.30 0.40
C GLN A 58 -10.54 -6.55 -0.44
N LEU A 59 -11.41 -6.86 -1.41
CA LEU A 59 -11.19 -7.94 -2.38
C LEU A 59 -9.90 -7.71 -3.18
N LEU A 60 -9.71 -6.48 -3.68
CA LEU A 60 -8.50 -6.09 -4.40
C LEU A 60 -7.25 -6.28 -3.53
N LEU A 61 -7.26 -5.79 -2.29
CA LEU A 61 -6.17 -5.97 -1.34
C LEU A 61 -5.80 -7.45 -1.13
N ILE A 62 -6.80 -8.30 -0.89
CA ILE A 62 -6.60 -9.74 -0.66
C ILE A 62 -6.03 -10.40 -1.93
N SER A 63 -6.59 -10.09 -3.10
CA SER A 63 -6.12 -10.66 -4.37
C SER A 63 -4.67 -10.28 -4.68
N GLU A 64 -4.28 -9.03 -4.40
CA GLU A 64 -2.92 -8.53 -4.57
C GLU A 64 -1.95 -9.17 -3.57
N TYR A 65 -2.40 -9.41 -2.33
CA TYR A 65 -1.65 -10.15 -1.32
C TYR A 65 -1.37 -11.59 -1.74
N VAL A 66 -2.40 -12.32 -2.18
CA VAL A 66 -2.28 -13.71 -2.65
C VAL A 66 -1.35 -13.77 -3.86
N THR A 67 -1.57 -12.91 -4.85
CA THR A 67 -0.72 -12.86 -6.06
C THR A 67 0.74 -12.57 -5.72
N ALA A 68 0.98 -11.69 -4.75
CA ALA A 68 2.34 -11.39 -4.30
C ALA A 68 2.99 -12.54 -3.53
N ALA A 69 2.22 -13.29 -2.74
CA ALA A 69 2.69 -14.47 -2.02
C ALA A 69 3.04 -15.63 -2.96
N GLU A 70 2.35 -15.76 -4.10
CA GLU A 70 2.65 -16.76 -5.13
C GLU A 70 3.92 -16.44 -5.94
N CYS A 71 4.28 -15.15 -6.04
CA CYS A 71 5.44 -14.71 -6.80
C CYS A 71 6.75 -15.01 -6.06
N THR A 72 7.65 -15.76 -6.69
CA THR A 72 9.01 -16.04 -6.18
C THR A 72 9.95 -14.83 -6.28
N ALA A 73 9.63 -13.85 -7.13
CA ALA A 73 10.46 -12.68 -7.39
C ALA A 73 9.80 -11.39 -6.86
N HIS A 74 10.21 -10.96 -5.67
CA HIS A 74 9.69 -9.73 -5.05
C HIS A 74 10.11 -8.43 -5.77
N ARG A 75 11.17 -8.47 -6.59
CA ARG A 75 11.84 -7.25 -7.08
C ARG A 75 11.27 -6.59 -8.34
N ASN A 76 10.31 -7.18 -9.04
CA ASN A 76 9.75 -6.58 -10.28
C ASN A 76 8.27 -6.94 -10.52
N ARG A 77 7.48 -7.01 -9.45
CA ARG A 77 6.05 -7.31 -9.54
C ARG A 77 5.32 -6.21 -10.30
N ARG A 78 4.56 -6.57 -11.34
CA ARG A 78 3.65 -5.64 -12.01
C ARG A 78 2.51 -5.30 -11.04
N CYS A 79 2.31 -4.01 -10.79
CA CYS A 79 1.22 -3.52 -9.97
C CYS A 79 0.09 -3.08 -10.89
N THR A 80 -1.15 -3.47 -10.57
CA THR A 80 -2.35 -3.00 -11.27
C THR A 80 -2.59 -1.52 -10.95
N TYR A 81 -3.31 -0.82 -11.83
CA TYR A 81 -3.63 0.60 -11.61
C TYR A 81 -4.50 0.79 -10.37
N ASP A 82 -5.48 -0.10 -10.17
CA ASP A 82 -6.38 -0.05 -9.03
C ASP A 82 -5.63 -0.26 -7.72
N TRP A 83 -4.64 -1.16 -7.69
CA TRP A 83 -3.79 -1.36 -6.52
C TRP A 83 -2.95 -0.11 -6.21
N LEU A 84 -2.36 0.51 -7.23
CA LEU A 84 -1.60 1.74 -7.09
C LEU A 84 -2.46 2.88 -6.55
N LEU A 85 -3.70 2.99 -7.06
CA LEU A 85 -4.66 4.00 -6.61
C LEU A 85 -5.09 3.76 -5.16
N LEU A 86 -5.41 2.51 -4.81
CA LEU A 86 -5.77 2.13 -3.44
C LEU A 86 -4.63 2.48 -2.47
N CYS A 87 -3.40 2.15 -2.85
CA CYS A 87 -2.21 2.50 -2.10
C CYS A 87 -2.02 4.02 -1.90
N LEU A 88 -2.27 4.82 -2.95
CA LEU A 88 -2.19 6.28 -2.91
C LEU A 88 -3.23 6.91 -1.98
N LEU A 89 -4.44 6.35 -1.97
CA LEU A 89 -5.57 6.90 -1.22
C LEU A 89 -5.57 6.49 0.26
N HIS A 90 -5.05 5.29 0.58
CA HIS A 90 -5.26 4.68 1.90
C HIS A 90 -3.97 4.51 2.73
N ILE A 91 -2.78 4.52 2.12
CA ILE A 91 -1.55 4.24 2.86
C ILE A 91 -0.87 5.57 3.21
N CYS A 92 -1.18 6.04 4.41
CA CYS A 92 -0.68 7.25 5.02
C CYS A 92 0.83 7.19 5.30
N THR A 93 1.46 8.37 5.20
CA THR A 93 2.83 8.75 5.61
C THR A 93 4.00 7.87 5.13
N SER A 94 5.10 8.53 4.74
CA SER A 94 6.29 7.85 4.21
C SER A 94 6.90 6.82 5.18
N SER A 95 6.75 7.03 6.49
CA SER A 95 7.26 6.13 7.54
C SER A 95 6.49 4.81 7.56
N THR A 96 5.17 4.85 7.67
CA THR A 96 4.31 3.67 7.68
C THR A 96 4.43 2.88 6.37
N TRP A 97 4.52 3.58 5.24
CA TRP A 97 4.79 2.94 3.94
C TRP A 97 6.08 2.12 3.95
N SER A 98 7.17 2.72 4.44
CA SER A 98 8.48 2.05 4.48
C SER A 98 8.46 0.84 5.42
N PHE A 99 7.79 0.96 6.57
CA PHE A 99 7.63 -0.13 7.53
C PHE A 99 6.86 -1.31 6.92
N LEU A 100 5.64 -1.06 6.41
CA LEU A 100 4.78 -2.11 5.83
C LEU A 100 5.44 -2.84 4.66
N ARG A 101 6.26 -2.12 3.88
CA ARG A 101 6.96 -2.69 2.73
C ARG A 101 8.25 -3.43 3.12
N ASN A 102 9.07 -2.86 3.99
CA ASN A 102 10.38 -3.41 4.34
C ASN A 102 10.22 -4.68 5.19
N ASP A 103 9.21 -4.72 6.03
CA ASP A 103 8.88 -5.90 6.85
C ASP A 103 8.00 -6.91 6.10
N GLU A 104 7.80 -6.70 4.79
CA GLU A 104 7.05 -7.59 3.89
C GLU A 104 5.61 -7.87 4.36
N ILE A 105 5.04 -6.96 5.16
CA ILE A 105 3.67 -7.06 5.69
C ILE A 105 2.65 -6.90 4.56
N LEU A 106 2.88 -5.97 3.63
CA LEU A 106 2.06 -5.76 2.44
C LEU A 106 2.91 -5.70 1.17
N PRO A 107 2.41 -6.18 0.03
CA PRO A 107 3.14 -6.17 -1.24
C PRO A 107 3.08 -4.79 -1.92
N LEU A 108 3.59 -3.80 -1.21
CA LEU A 108 3.55 -2.40 -1.62
C LEU A 108 4.54 -2.13 -2.75
N PRO A 109 4.14 -1.32 -3.75
CA PRO A 109 5.08 -0.84 -4.75
C PRO A 109 6.21 -0.04 -4.11
N SER A 110 7.34 0.04 -4.80
CA SER A 110 8.42 0.92 -4.33
C SER A 110 7.99 2.40 -4.44
N ILE A 111 8.57 3.26 -3.62
CA ILE A 111 8.32 4.72 -3.70
C ILE A 111 8.70 5.25 -5.09
N THR A 112 9.75 4.70 -5.72
CA THR A 112 10.15 5.07 -7.08
C THR A 112 9.10 4.66 -8.11
N THR A 113 8.50 3.48 -7.97
CA THR A 113 7.34 3.04 -8.76
C THR A 113 6.16 4.00 -8.59
N MET A 114 5.78 4.30 -7.35
CA MET A 114 4.67 5.24 -7.06
C MET A 114 4.91 6.61 -7.70
N ARG A 115 6.09 7.20 -7.47
CA ARG A 115 6.49 8.48 -8.09
C ARG A 115 6.46 8.41 -9.60
N LYS A 116 6.88 7.30 -10.22
CA LYS A 116 6.83 7.11 -11.68
C LYS A 116 5.38 7.18 -12.18
N TYR A 117 4.44 6.49 -11.53
CA TYR A 117 3.04 6.49 -11.95
C TYR A 117 2.35 7.85 -11.77
N ILE A 118 2.58 8.52 -10.63
CA ILE A 118 2.07 9.88 -10.40
C ILE A 118 2.62 10.84 -11.49
N ARG A 119 3.92 10.74 -11.78
CA ARG A 119 4.57 11.54 -12.83
C ARG A 119 4.08 11.23 -14.25
N MET A 120 3.61 10.02 -14.52
CA MET A 120 3.09 9.66 -15.86
C MET A 120 1.74 10.30 -16.14
N ARG A 121 0.89 10.47 -15.11
CA ARG A 121 -0.40 11.15 -15.30
C ARG A 121 -0.21 12.62 -15.68
N GLY A 122 0.73 13.30 -15.02
CA GLY A 122 0.95 14.73 -15.19
C GLY A 122 -0.26 15.51 -14.68
N LEU A 123 -0.06 16.41 -13.71
CA LEU A 123 -1.12 17.32 -13.29
C LEU A 123 -0.85 18.67 -13.94
N PRO A 124 -1.56 19.03 -15.03
CA PRO A 124 -1.46 20.38 -15.57
C PRO A 124 -2.02 21.38 -14.55
N CYS A 125 -1.51 22.60 -14.58
CA CYS A 125 -2.12 23.70 -13.84
C CYS A 125 -3.48 24.05 -14.47
N GLY A 126 -4.46 24.41 -13.64
CA GLY A 126 -5.81 24.77 -14.06
C GLY A 126 -6.84 23.67 -13.83
N LEU A 127 -8.01 23.83 -14.45
CA LEU A 127 -9.13 22.90 -14.28
C LEU A 127 -8.94 21.62 -15.10
N ASP A 128 -8.87 20.48 -14.41
CA ASP A 128 -8.82 19.18 -15.06
C ASP A 128 -10.21 18.77 -15.58
N LYS A 129 -10.33 18.68 -16.91
CA LYS A 129 -11.56 18.29 -17.60
C LYS A 129 -12.00 16.87 -17.24
N LEU A 130 -11.05 15.95 -17.03
CA LEU A 130 -11.37 14.57 -16.65
C LEU A 130 -11.95 14.54 -15.25
N PHE A 131 -11.33 15.28 -14.32
CA PHE A 131 -11.89 15.48 -12.99
C PHE A 131 -13.30 16.04 -13.03
N LEU A 132 -13.56 17.13 -13.78
CA LEU A 132 -14.89 17.72 -13.88
C LEU A 132 -15.92 16.75 -14.46
N THR A 133 -15.53 15.93 -15.44
CA THR A 133 -16.40 14.89 -16.00
C THR A 133 -16.77 13.86 -14.95
N VAL A 134 -15.79 13.38 -14.18
CA VAL A 134 -16.03 12.43 -13.06
C VAL A 134 -16.90 13.08 -11.99
N LEU A 135 -16.67 14.36 -11.67
CA LEU A 135 -17.47 15.10 -10.71
C LEU A 135 -18.94 15.17 -11.13
N VAL A 136 -19.22 15.52 -12.39
CA VAL A 136 -20.58 15.53 -12.95
C VAL A 136 -21.24 14.16 -12.87
N THR A 137 -20.51 13.09 -13.22
CA THR A 137 -21.08 11.73 -13.11
C THR A 137 -21.40 11.36 -11.67
N LYS A 138 -20.58 11.80 -10.71
CA LYS A 138 -20.79 11.54 -9.30
C LYS A 138 -21.97 12.35 -8.74
N THR A 139 -22.11 13.62 -9.10
CA THR A 139 -23.24 14.44 -8.65
C THR A 139 -24.56 14.00 -9.26
N ALA A 140 -24.56 13.45 -10.47
CA ALA A 140 -25.75 12.87 -11.09
C ALA A 140 -26.35 11.68 -10.30
N THR A 141 -25.53 10.96 -9.52
CA THR A 141 -26.00 9.83 -8.69
C THR A 141 -26.64 10.26 -7.37
N LYS A 142 -26.54 11.53 -7.00
CA LYS A 142 -27.02 12.07 -5.72
C LYS A 142 -28.48 12.50 -5.80
N SER A 143 -29.17 12.52 -4.66
CA SER A 143 -30.54 13.03 -4.58
C SER A 143 -30.60 14.55 -4.84
N PRO A 144 -31.76 15.12 -5.22
CA PRO A 144 -31.88 16.55 -5.52
C PRO A 144 -31.49 17.49 -4.38
N LEU A 145 -31.62 17.03 -3.12
CA LEU A 145 -31.18 17.78 -1.94
C LEU A 145 -29.66 17.75 -1.76
N GLU A 146 -29.03 16.63 -2.10
CA GLU A 146 -27.57 16.44 -2.03
C GLU A 146 -26.82 17.01 -3.25
N GLN A 147 -27.53 17.30 -4.35
CA GLN A 147 -26.97 17.95 -5.54
C GLN A 147 -26.68 19.43 -5.34
N ARG A 148 -27.18 20.05 -4.26
CA ARG A 148 -26.83 21.42 -3.88
C ARG A 148 -25.43 21.42 -3.26
N GLU A 149 -24.41 21.37 -4.10
CA GLU A 149 -23.02 21.46 -3.68
C GLU A 149 -22.49 22.90 -3.81
N MET A 150 -21.61 23.29 -2.90
CA MET A 150 -20.88 24.56 -2.95
C MET A 150 -19.41 24.25 -3.19
N LEU A 151 -18.82 24.86 -4.23
CA LEU A 151 -17.38 24.81 -4.46
C LEU A 151 -16.74 26.03 -3.79
N LEU A 152 -16.02 25.79 -2.69
CA LEU A 152 -15.20 26.81 -2.05
C LEU A 152 -13.80 26.77 -2.65
N LEU A 153 -13.32 27.95 -3.05
CA LEU A 153 -11.98 28.16 -3.55
C LEU A 153 -11.34 29.18 -2.61
N ASP A 154 -10.15 28.86 -2.13
CA ASP A 154 -9.34 29.73 -1.30
C ASP A 154 -7.89 29.64 -1.77
N GLU A 155 -7.15 30.71 -1.57
CA GLU A 155 -5.76 30.80 -1.98
C GLU A 155 -4.84 30.46 -0.80
N VAL A 156 -3.74 29.76 -1.10
CA VAL A 156 -2.75 29.39 -0.10
C VAL A 156 -1.45 30.08 -0.45
N GLN A 157 -0.94 30.89 0.49
CA GLN A 157 0.35 31.53 0.33
C GLN A 157 1.45 30.45 0.33
N SER A 158 2.11 30.28 -0.81
CA SER A 158 3.29 29.43 -0.93
C SER A 158 4.58 30.26 -0.79
N MET A 159 5.64 29.63 -0.29
CA MET A 159 6.97 30.24 -0.26
C MET A 159 7.43 30.60 -1.68
N GLN A 160 7.89 31.84 -1.87
CA GLN A 160 8.39 32.33 -3.15
C GLN A 160 9.86 31.90 -3.32
N GLU A 161 10.09 30.79 -4.01
CA GLU A 161 11.43 30.30 -4.34
C GLU A 161 11.51 29.88 -5.79
N LEU A 162 12.63 30.18 -6.45
CA LEU A 162 12.90 29.71 -7.80
C LEU A 162 13.20 28.20 -7.77
N ALA A 163 12.23 27.41 -8.19
CA ALA A 163 12.37 25.98 -8.39
C ALA A 163 12.62 25.65 -9.87
N VAL A 164 13.57 24.74 -10.13
CA VAL A 164 13.86 24.24 -11.48
C VAL A 164 13.20 22.88 -11.66
N HIS A 165 12.25 22.78 -12.58
CA HIS A 165 11.69 21.50 -12.97
C HIS A 165 12.63 20.77 -13.94
N SER A 166 13.42 19.83 -13.42
CA SER A 166 14.44 19.10 -14.20
C SER A 166 13.94 18.41 -15.48
N LYS A 167 12.64 18.05 -15.55
CA LYS A 167 12.04 17.36 -16.70
C LYS A 167 11.54 18.31 -17.80
N SER A 168 10.88 19.42 -17.44
CA SER A 168 10.44 20.44 -18.40
C SER A 168 11.52 21.47 -18.70
N LYS A 169 12.59 21.50 -17.89
CA LYS A 169 13.62 22.56 -17.88
C LYS A 169 13.02 23.96 -17.72
N MET A 170 11.84 24.04 -17.11
CA MET A 170 11.17 25.30 -16.82
C MET A 170 11.50 25.72 -15.40
N ASN A 171 11.72 27.01 -15.23
CA ASN A 171 11.78 27.63 -13.92
C ASN A 171 10.35 27.94 -13.47
N SER A 172 10.05 27.65 -12.21
CA SER A 172 8.76 27.90 -11.56
C SER A 172 9.03 28.60 -10.23
N GLY A 173 8.22 29.58 -9.81
CA GLY A 173 8.26 30.05 -8.42
C GLY A 173 8.31 31.57 -8.18
N LEU A 174 8.38 32.37 -9.25
CA LEU A 174 7.97 33.78 -9.20
C LEU A 174 6.58 33.88 -9.84
N VAL A 175 5.57 33.42 -9.11
CA VAL A 175 4.17 33.64 -9.46
C VAL A 175 3.64 34.58 -8.40
N ASP A 176 3.49 35.84 -8.77
CA ASP A 176 2.91 36.88 -7.92
C ASP A 176 1.40 36.85 -8.14
N TYR A 177 0.64 36.55 -7.08
CA TYR A 177 -0.81 36.40 -7.14
C TYR A 177 -1.47 37.75 -6.85
N ALA A 178 -1.17 38.74 -7.69
CA ALA A 178 -1.70 40.12 -7.67
C ALA A 178 -1.53 40.92 -6.36
N HIS A 179 -1.54 42.24 -6.47
CA HIS A 179 -1.79 43.14 -5.33
C HIS A 179 -3.29 43.40 -5.28
N ASP A 180 -3.88 43.30 -4.09
CA ASP A 180 -5.23 43.78 -3.83
C ASP A 180 -5.29 45.30 -4.12
N ASP A 181 -6.11 45.71 -5.09
CA ASP A 181 -6.63 47.09 -5.22
C ASP A 181 -7.99 47.19 -4.49
#